data_AF-A0A3P9BRL2-F1
#
_entry.id   AF-A0A3P9BRL2-F1
#
_cell.length_a   1.000
_cell.length_b   1.000
_cell.length_c   1.000
_cell.angle_alpha   90.00
_cell.angle_beta   90.00
_cell.angle_gamma   90.00
#
_symmetry.space_group_name_H-M   'P 1'
#
loop_
_entity.id
_entity.type
_entity.pdbx_description
1 polymer ?
#
loop_
_entity_poly.entity_id
_entity_poly.type
_entity_poly.pdbx_seq_one_letter_code
_entity_poly.pdbx_strand_id
1 'polypeptide(L)'
;MEQTVMGVYVIQKEGAEPEDDPEDVGVLIEGVKANTDLGNIAQACALLFGLIYCLNLSYPPELKCTFEVLQKILLNLDGQKLSSKVQFLKNKLMG
;
A
#
# COMPACT_ATOMS: atom_id res chain seq x y z
N MET A 1 -20.82 7.14 -0.87
CA MET A 1 -19.89 6.01 -0.61
C MET A 1 -19.20 6.34 0.69
N GLU A 2 -19.39 5.50 1.71
CA GLU A 2 -18.61 5.59 2.94
C GLU A 2 -17.13 5.44 2.58
N GLN A 3 -16.26 6.25 3.20
CA GLN A 3 -14.81 6.08 3.01
C GLN A 3 -14.42 4.70 3.53
N THR A 4 -14.03 3.79 2.65
CA THR A 4 -13.41 2.54 3.05
C THR A 4 -12.12 2.86 3.79
N VAL A 5 -12.10 2.66 5.10
CA VAL A 5 -10.90 2.85 5.92
C VAL A 5 -9.98 1.67 5.62
N MET A 6 -8.97 1.90 4.77
CA MET A 6 -7.88 0.95 4.55
C MET A 6 -6.54 1.59 4.89
N GLY A 7 -5.63 0.82 5.46
CA GLY A 7 -4.32 1.35 5.83
C GLY A 7 -3.41 0.33 6.50
N VAL A 8 -2.17 0.75 6.70
CA VAL A 8 -1.21 0.05 7.55
C VAL A 8 -1.27 0.66 8.94
N TYR A 9 -1.29 -0.18 9.97
CA TYR A 9 -1.21 0.26 11.35
C TYR A 9 0.08 -0.25 11.98
N VAL A 10 0.55 0.47 13.00
CA VAL A 10 1.70 0.11 13.82
C VAL A 10 1.27 0.23 15.28
N ILE A 11 1.48 -0.81 16.06
CA ILE A 11 1.28 -0.83 17.51
C ILE A 11 2.66 -0.77 18.15
N GLN A 12 2.84 0.23 19.01
CA GLN A 12 4.02 0.42 19.84
C GLN A 12 3.75 -0.19 21.22
N LYS A 13 4.78 -0.76 21.86
CA LYS A 13 4.66 -1.15 23.27
C LYS A 13 4.45 0.10 24.13
N GLU A 14 3.75 -0.05 25.24
CA GLU A 14 3.56 1.07 26.17
C GLU A 14 4.93 1.55 26.72
N GLY A 15 5.21 2.84 26.54
CA GLY A 15 6.50 3.44 26.93
C GLY A 15 7.64 3.25 25.92
N ALA A 16 7.37 2.70 24.72
CA ALA A 16 8.36 2.59 23.65
C ALA A 16 8.66 3.94 22.99
N GLU A 17 9.90 4.10 22.57
CA GLU A 17 10.36 5.22 21.76
C GLU A 17 10.06 4.98 20.27
N PRO A 18 10.00 6.02 19.41
CA PRO A 18 9.70 5.86 17.98
C PRO A 18 10.66 4.95 17.21
N GLU A 19 11.88 4.75 17.73
CA GLU A 19 12.93 3.93 17.13
C GLU A 19 12.88 2.46 17.57
N ASP A 20 12.09 2.14 18.60
CA ASP A 20 11.95 0.78 19.09
C ASP A 20 11.18 -0.09 18.09
N ASP A 21 11.44 -1.40 18.16
CA ASP A 21 10.71 -2.37 17.35
C ASP A 21 9.22 -2.37 17.71
N PRO A 22 8.32 -2.30 16.71
CA PRO A 22 6.89 -2.29 16.95
C PRO A 22 6.42 -3.63 17.56
N GLU A 23 5.38 -3.56 18.38
CA GLU A 23 4.69 -4.74 18.91
C GLU A 23 3.95 -5.49 17.80
N ASP A 24 3.30 -4.75 16.91
CA ASP A 24 2.56 -5.30 15.77
C ASP A 24 2.58 -4.30 14.61
N VAL A 25 2.71 -4.79 13.39
CA VAL A 25 2.40 -4.03 12.18
C VAL A 25 1.42 -4.86 11.36
N GLY A 26 0.36 -4.23 10.89
CA GLY A 26 -0.70 -4.97 10.21
C GLY A 26 -1.43 -4.13 9.18
N VAL A 27 -2.39 -4.77 8.54
CA VAL A 27 -3.25 -4.16 7.53
C VAL A 27 -4.68 -4.11 8.04
N LEU A 28 -5.32 -2.97 7.86
CA LEU A 28 -6.71 -2.72 8.17
C LEU A 28 -7.49 -2.50 6.86
N ILE A 29 -8.64 -3.14 6.73
CA ILE A 29 -9.58 -2.98 5.62
C ILE A 29 -10.99 -2.84 6.22
N GLU A 30 -11.71 -1.79 5.82
CA GLU A 30 -13.05 -1.48 6.34
C GLU A 30 -13.13 -1.38 7.88
N GLY A 31 -12.07 -0.88 8.51
CA GLY A 31 -12.01 -0.78 9.97
C GLY A 31 -11.65 -2.09 10.69
N VAL A 32 -11.46 -3.19 9.96
CA VAL A 32 -11.14 -4.51 10.53
C VAL A 32 -9.67 -4.84 10.28
N LYS A 33 -8.99 -5.41 11.28
CA LYS A 33 -7.64 -5.98 11.11
C LYS A 33 -7.72 -7.16 10.14
N ALA A 34 -7.28 -6.96 8.90
CA ALA A 34 -7.24 -7.98 7.87
C ALA A 34 -6.04 -8.93 8.08
N ASN A 35 -4.90 -8.37 8.49
CA ASN A 35 -3.68 -9.11 8.81
C ASN A 35 -2.92 -8.42 9.95
N THR A 36 -2.29 -9.23 10.80
CA THR A 36 -1.45 -8.82 11.94
C THR A 36 -0.06 -9.46 11.79
N ASP A 37 0.85 -9.07 12.68
CA ASP A 37 2.18 -9.66 12.87
C ASP A 37 3.04 -9.63 11.60
N LEU A 38 2.86 -8.57 10.79
CA LEU A 38 3.67 -8.33 9.61
C LEU A 38 4.95 -7.66 10.08
N GLY A 39 6.11 -8.30 9.92
CA GLY A 39 7.33 -7.89 10.62
C GLY A 39 7.78 -6.43 10.39
N ASN A 40 7.35 -5.77 9.31
CA ASN A 40 7.61 -4.35 9.09
C ASN A 40 6.56 -3.67 8.19
N ILE A 41 6.62 -2.34 8.17
CA ILE A 41 5.73 -1.46 7.37
C ILE A 41 5.82 -1.77 5.88
N ALA A 42 7.01 -2.09 5.35
CA ALA A 42 7.16 -2.38 3.93
C ALA A 42 6.41 -3.65 3.52
N GLN A 43 6.47 -4.70 4.34
CA GLN A 43 5.68 -5.93 4.15
C GLN A 43 4.19 -5.67 4.26
N ALA A 44 3.75 -4.89 5.25
CA ALA A 44 2.35 -4.51 5.39
C ALA A 44 1.83 -3.69 4.20
N CYS A 45 2.62 -2.74 3.69
CA CYS A 45 2.29 -1.98 2.49
C CYS A 45 2.18 -2.87 1.25
N ALA A 46 3.13 -3.80 1.06
CA ALA A 46 3.10 -4.74 -0.05
C ALA A 46 1.86 -5.66 0.02
N LEU A 47 1.53 -6.15 1.22
CA LEU A 47 0.33 -6.97 1.43
C LEU A 47 -0.95 -6.18 1.19
N LEU A 48 -1.07 -4.96 1.72
CA LEU A 48 -2.23 -4.08 1.47
C LEU A 48 -2.44 -3.88 -0.03
N PHE A 49 -1.36 -3.64 -0.78
CA PHE A 49 -1.45 -3.50 -2.22
C PHE A 49 -1.94 -4.78 -2.92
N GLY A 50 -1.40 -5.94 -2.52
CA GLY A 50 -1.87 -7.24 -2.98
C GLY A 50 -3.34 -7.48 -2.66
N LEU A 51 -3.80 -7.13 -1.46
CA LEU A 51 -5.20 -7.28 -1.04
C LEU A 51 -6.14 -6.38 -1.83
N ILE A 52 -5.78 -5.10 -2.04
CA ILE A 52 -6.58 -4.19 -2.88
C ILE A 52 -6.77 -4.78 -4.28
N TYR A 53 -5.69 -5.31 -4.87
CA TYR A 53 -5.75 -5.95 -6.18
C TYR A 53 -6.58 -7.24 -6.17
N CYS A 54 -6.26 -8.19 -5.29
CA CYS A 54 -6.91 -9.51 -5.22
C CYS A 54 -8.40 -9.43 -4.90
N LEU A 55 -8.81 -8.47 -4.08
CA LEU A 55 -10.20 -8.23 -3.69
C LEU A 55 -10.91 -7.24 -4.63
N ASN A 56 -10.23 -6.75 -5.68
CA ASN A 56 -10.75 -5.77 -6.62
C ASN A 56 -11.36 -4.53 -5.95
N LEU A 57 -10.70 -4.05 -4.89
CA LEU A 57 -11.11 -2.86 -4.15
C LEU A 57 -10.74 -1.60 -4.93
N SER A 58 -11.54 -0.54 -4.74
CA SER A 58 -11.17 0.77 -5.26
C SER A 58 -10.03 1.35 -4.43
N TYR A 59 -9.00 1.87 -5.10
CA TYR A 59 -7.95 2.62 -4.42
C TYR A 59 -8.52 3.86 -3.72
N PRO A 60 -7.95 4.25 -2.55
CA PRO A 60 -8.25 5.53 -1.92
C PRO A 60 -8.04 6.67 -2.94
N PRO A 61 -8.99 7.61 -3.10
CA PRO A 61 -8.91 8.67 -4.10
C PRO A 61 -7.60 9.48 -4.01
N GLU A 62 -7.10 9.69 -2.80
CA GLU A 62 -5.89 10.45 -2.49
C GLU A 62 -4.62 9.74 -2.97
N LEU A 63 -4.66 8.40 -3.07
CA LEU A 63 -3.52 7.55 -3.41
C LEU A 63 -3.65 6.90 -4.79
N LYS A 64 -4.72 7.20 -5.53
CA LYS A 64 -5.01 6.60 -6.85
C LYS A 64 -3.80 6.67 -7.80
N CYS A 65 -3.11 7.81 -7.86
CA CYS A 65 -1.94 8.00 -8.70
C CYS A 65 -0.76 7.10 -8.29
N THR A 66 -0.50 6.98 -6.98
CA THR A 66 0.57 6.13 -6.43
C THR A 66 0.32 4.67 -6.77
N PHE A 67 -0.91 4.20 -6.54
CA PHE A 67 -1.27 2.82 -6.83
C PHE A 67 -1.28 2.50 -8.33
N GLU A 68 -1.66 3.46 -9.18
CA GLU A 68 -1.54 3.31 -10.63
C GLU A 68 -0.08 3.11 -11.06
N VAL A 69 0.86 3.86 -10.47
CA VAL A 69 2.30 3.69 -10.71
C VAL A 69 2.77 2.31 -10.25
N LEU A 70 2.41 1.89 -9.03
CA LEU A 70 2.80 0.58 -8.49
C LEU A 70 2.27 -0.57 -9.39
N GLN A 71 1.01 -0.50 -9.80
CA GLN A 71 0.36 -1.55 -10.60
C GLN A 71 0.96 -1.64 -12.00
N LYS A 72 1.17 -0.49 -12.65
CA LYS A 72 1.56 -0.43 -14.07
C LYS A 72 3.08 -0.49 -14.28
N ILE A 73 3.87 0.04 -13.35
CA ILE A 73 5.33 0.09 -13.47
C ILE A 73 6.00 -1.04 -12.70
N LEU A 74 5.64 -1.24 -11.42
CA LEU A 74 6.35 -2.23 -10.59
C LEU A 74 5.82 -3.65 -10.80
N LEU A 75 4.50 -3.83 -10.86
CA LEU A 75 3.91 -5.16 -11.04
C LEU A 75 3.64 -5.54 -12.49
N ASN A 76 3.73 -4.58 -13.43
CA ASN A 76 3.50 -4.79 -14.86
C ASN A 76 2.15 -5.49 -15.17
N LEU A 77 1.10 -5.22 -14.37
CA LEU A 77 -0.19 -5.92 -14.44
C LEU A 77 -1.12 -5.37 -15.53
N ASP A 78 -0.89 -4.14 -15.97
CA ASP A 78 -1.73 -3.46 -16.96
C ASP A 78 -0.88 -3.11 -18.17
N GLY A 79 -0.89 -3.97 -19.19
CA GLY A 79 -0.18 -3.77 -20.48
C GLY A 79 -0.72 -2.61 -21.33
N GLN A 80 -1.45 -1.67 -20.75
CA GLN A 80 -1.99 -0.49 -21.42
C GLN A 80 -0.98 0.65 -21.52
N LYS A 81 -1.25 1.56 -22.46
CA LYS A 81 -0.45 2.76 -22.74
C LYS A 81 -0.36 3.62 -21.48
N LEU A 82 0.85 3.74 -20.93
CA LEU A 82 1.12 4.62 -19.78
C LEU A 82 0.80 6.07 -20.16
N SER A 83 0.25 6.84 -19.22
CA SER A 83 0.15 8.29 -19.42
C SER A 83 1.56 8.89 -19.53
N SER A 84 1.71 10.04 -20.20
CA SER A 84 3.03 10.65 -20.39
C SER A 84 3.75 10.94 -19.07
N LYS A 85 3.01 11.25 -18.00
CA LYS A 85 3.56 11.45 -16.65
C LYS A 85 4.11 10.15 -16.05
N VAL A 86 3.36 9.05 -16.19
CA VAL A 86 3.77 7.72 -15.70
C VAL A 86 4.94 7.19 -16.53
N GLN A 87 4.95 7.40 -17.85
CA GLN A 87 6.07 7.04 -18.72
C GLN A 87 7.35 7.80 -18.38
N PHE A 88 7.25 9.12 -18.12
CA PHE A 88 8.38 9.92 -17.67
C PHE A 88 8.95 9.40 -16.34
N LEU A 89 8.06 9.11 -15.38
CA LEU A 89 8.47 8.56 -14.08
C LEU A 89 9.13 7.20 -14.23
N LYS A 90 8.56 6.30 -15.05
CA LYS A 90 9.12 4.99 -15.40
C LYS A 90 10.57 5.13 -15.90
N ASN A 91 10.80 6.04 -16.85
CA ASN A 91 12.12 6.27 -17.44
C ASN A 91 13.12 6.86 -16.43
N LYS A 92 12.67 7.64 -15.46
CA LYS A 92 13.53 8.17 -14.38
C LYS A 92 13.90 7.14 -13.32
N LEU A 93 13.02 6.18 -13.04
CA LEU A 93 13.24 5.17 -12.00
C LEU A 93 14.07 3.97 -12.49
N MET A 94 14.01 3.67 -13.80
CA MET A 94 14.68 2.53 -14.41
C MET A 94 15.76 2.91 -15.43
N GLY A 95 16.05 4.21 -15.57
CA GLY A 95 17.11 4.74 -16.41
C GLY A 95 18.41 4.95 -15.65
#